data_AF-A0A943N7R0-F1
#
_entry.id   AF-A0A943N7R0-F1
#
_cell.length_a   1.000
_cell.length_b   1.000
_cell.length_c   1.000
_cell.angle_alpha   90.00
_cell.angle_beta   90.00
_cell.angle_gamma   90.00
#
_symmetry.space_group_name_H-M   'P 1'
#
loop_
_entity.id
_entity.type
_entity.pdbx_description
1 polymer ?
#
loop_
_entity_poly.entity_id
_entity_poly.type
_entity_poly.pdbx_seq_one_letter_code
_entity_poly.pdbx_strand_id
1 'polypeptide(L)'
;ALMLLFTIWLFDEKKEILAGVVYGAAIMTKPQALMVGPLLAAAYFCRIYDEKEHRVKQAAKTAAAIIGAVAMLFIIAWPFKGDQQPLWFLDKLIGTATSYNYGSVEAFNLMALLGGNWKNADSVLFIFTYAQLGTVLIALSVAASILMYIKGRGRNRGCLALSAGYLIIALFELGHYMHERYLVPALLLILDDRGLHNKFGGVCIFEHCVL
;
A
#
# COMPACT_ATOMS: atom_id res chain seq x y z
N ALA A 1 1.98 9.94 -0.26
CA ALA A 1 2.14 9.82 -1.71
C ALA A 1 3.58 10.05 -2.14
N LEU A 2 4.14 11.26 -1.99
CA LEU A 2 5.52 11.56 -2.44
C LEU A 2 6.60 10.63 -1.84
N MET A 3 6.59 10.39 -0.53
CA MET A 3 7.57 9.46 0.07
C MET A 3 7.39 8.02 -0.40
N LEU A 4 6.16 7.60 -0.71
CA LEU A 4 5.88 6.27 -1.26
C LEU A 4 6.37 6.16 -2.71
N LEU A 5 6.16 7.20 -3.53
CA LEU A 5 6.76 7.30 -4.87
C LEU A 5 8.28 7.23 -4.81
N PHE A 6 8.88 7.92 -3.83
CA PHE A 6 10.32 7.90 -3.62
C PHE A 6 10.82 6.51 -3.18
N THR A 7 10.08 5.80 -2.31
CA THR A 7 10.32 4.39 -1.98
C THR A 7 10.31 3.52 -3.23
N ILE A 8 9.29 3.66 -4.09
CA ILE A 8 9.16 2.88 -5.32
C ILE A 8 10.31 3.18 -6.28
N TRP A 9 10.66 4.47 -6.46
CA TRP A 9 11.80 4.87 -7.27
C TRP A 9 13.12 4.27 -6.75
N LEU A 10 13.39 4.34 -5.45
CA LEU A 10 14.59 3.71 -4.86
C LEU A 10 14.60 2.19 -5.07
N PHE A 11 13.44 1.54 -4.98
CA PHE A 11 13.32 0.11 -5.22
C PHE A 11 13.65 -0.25 -6.67
N ASP A 12 13.15 0.52 -7.63
CA ASP A 12 13.40 0.35 -9.07
C ASP A 12 14.88 0.61 -9.42
N GLU A 13 15.52 1.59 -8.79
CA GLU A 13 16.95 1.92 -8.91
C GLU A 13 17.88 0.92 -8.19
N LYS A 14 17.35 -0.25 -7.80
CA LYS A 14 18.07 -1.31 -7.08
C LYS A 14 18.66 -0.91 -5.72
N LYS A 15 18.18 0.18 -5.13
CA LYS A 15 18.58 0.65 -3.79
C LYS A 15 17.63 0.09 -2.73
N GLU A 16 17.56 -1.24 -2.60
CA GLU A 16 16.57 -1.94 -1.76
C GLU A 16 16.59 -1.47 -0.30
N ILE A 17 17.76 -1.43 0.30
CA ILE A 17 17.90 -1.12 1.73
C ILE A 17 17.39 0.29 2.00
N LEU A 18 17.77 1.25 1.14
CA LEU A 18 17.30 2.63 1.22
C LEU A 18 15.79 2.74 0.96
N ALA A 19 15.24 1.95 0.02
CA ALA A 19 13.81 1.91 -0.21
C ALA A 19 13.05 1.46 1.05
N GLY A 20 13.55 0.44 1.76
CA GLY A 20 13.01 0.00 3.05
C GLY A 20 13.06 1.09 4.14
N VAL A 21 14.22 1.74 4.31
CA VAL A 21 14.42 2.86 5.24
C VAL A 21 13.42 4.00 4.98
N VAL A 22 13.32 4.45 3.72
CA VAL A 22 12.40 5.51 3.31
C VAL A 22 10.94 5.07 3.48
N TYR A 23 10.63 3.80 3.24
CA TYR A 23 9.29 3.26 3.46
C TYR A 23 8.88 3.31 4.95
N GLY A 24 9.80 2.99 5.86
CA GLY A 24 9.59 3.18 7.30
C GLY A 24 9.23 4.64 7.63
N ALA A 25 9.97 5.61 7.07
CA ALA A 25 9.64 7.02 7.22
C ALA A 25 8.29 7.41 6.59
N ALA A 26 7.92 6.79 5.46
CA ALA A 26 6.64 7.01 4.81
C ALA A 26 5.46 6.56 5.69
N ILE A 27 5.58 5.41 6.38
CA ILE A 27 4.58 4.90 7.34
C ILE A 27 4.40 5.89 8.49
N MET A 28 5.49 6.40 9.08
CA MET A 28 5.41 7.36 10.17
C MET A 28 4.80 8.70 9.76
N THR A 29 5.05 9.14 8.53
CA THR A 29 4.50 10.40 8.01
C THR A 29 3.01 10.30 7.71
N LYS A 30 2.57 9.18 7.12
CA LYS A 30 1.17 8.86 6.90
C LYS A 30 0.94 7.35 7.05
N PRO A 31 0.20 6.91 8.08
CA PRO A 31 -0.12 5.48 8.28
C PRO A 31 -0.79 4.83 7.06
N GLN A 32 -1.44 5.61 6.19
CA GLN A 32 -1.96 5.17 4.89
C GLN A 32 -0.90 4.48 4.01
N ALA A 33 0.39 4.78 4.16
CA ALA A 33 1.45 4.07 3.43
C ALA A 33 1.51 2.58 3.77
N LEU A 34 1.07 2.19 4.97
CA LEU A 34 1.02 0.79 5.42
C LEU A 34 0.16 -0.09 4.50
N MET A 35 -0.87 0.50 3.87
CA MET A 35 -1.78 -0.19 2.95
C MET A 35 -1.05 -0.78 1.73
N VAL A 36 0.10 -0.22 1.34
CA VAL A 36 0.92 -0.69 0.22
C VAL A 36 1.95 -1.75 0.66
N GLY A 37 2.05 -2.02 1.96
CA GLY A 37 2.99 -2.99 2.54
C GLY A 37 2.93 -4.38 1.93
N PRO A 38 1.75 -5.02 1.78
CA PRO A 38 1.65 -6.34 1.16
C PRO A 38 2.18 -6.38 -0.28
N LEU A 39 1.92 -5.34 -1.07
CA LEU A 39 2.42 -5.23 -2.44
C LEU A 39 3.93 -5.07 -2.47
N LEU A 40 4.50 -4.20 -1.62
CA LEU A 40 5.95 -4.04 -1.53
C LEU A 40 6.62 -5.32 -1.04
N ALA A 41 6.05 -6.02 -0.05
CA ALA A 41 6.56 -7.30 0.40
C ALA A 41 6.61 -8.32 -0.75
N ALA A 42 5.53 -8.43 -1.53
CA ALA A 42 5.50 -9.26 -2.73
C ALA A 42 6.59 -8.81 -3.74
N ALA A 43 6.82 -7.51 -3.92
CA ALA A 43 7.87 -6.99 -4.79
C ALA A 43 9.28 -7.43 -4.35
N TYR A 44 9.60 -7.36 -3.06
CA TYR A 44 10.86 -7.87 -2.51
C TYR A 44 11.01 -9.39 -2.71
N PHE A 45 9.96 -10.17 -2.47
CA PHE A 45 9.98 -11.62 -2.71
C PHE A 45 10.21 -11.96 -4.18
N CYS A 46 9.53 -11.25 -5.07
CA CYS A 46 9.73 -11.39 -6.52
C CYS A 46 11.19 -11.12 -6.90
N ARG A 47 11.82 -10.10 -6.31
CA ARG A 47 13.23 -9.79 -6.57
C ARG A 47 14.17 -10.92 -6.17
N ILE A 48 13.94 -11.54 -5.00
CA ILE A 48 14.70 -12.73 -4.57
C ILE A 48 14.50 -13.89 -5.55
N TYR A 49 13.27 -14.07 -6.04
CA TYR A 49 12.96 -15.14 -6.98
C TYR A 49 13.63 -14.94 -8.33
N ASP A 50 13.64 -13.70 -8.83
CA ASP A 50 14.16 -13.33 -10.15
C ASP A 50 15.71 -13.38 -10.17
N GLU A 51 16.41 -13.01 -9.09
CA GLU A 51 17.88 -13.06 -8.99
C GLU A 51 18.40 -14.42 -8.49
N LYS A 52 18.14 -15.50 -9.25
CA LYS A 52 18.45 -16.90 -8.86
C LYS A 52 19.90 -17.14 -8.41
N GLU A 53 20.88 -16.58 -9.13
CA GLU A 53 22.31 -16.76 -8.83
C GLU A 53 22.78 -16.04 -7.56
N HIS A 54 22.04 -15.01 -7.12
CA HIS A 54 22.40 -14.18 -5.97
C HIS A 54 21.31 -14.16 -4.90
N ARG A 55 20.50 -15.22 -4.85
CA ARG A 55 19.36 -15.37 -3.92
C ARG A 55 19.68 -15.05 -2.47
N VAL A 56 20.79 -15.56 -1.96
CA VAL A 56 21.20 -15.34 -0.56
C VAL A 56 21.53 -13.87 -0.31
N LYS A 57 22.27 -13.24 -1.24
CA LYS A 57 22.59 -11.81 -1.18
C LYS A 57 21.31 -10.96 -1.24
N GLN A 58 20.37 -11.34 -2.09
CA GLN A 58 19.11 -10.61 -2.24
C GLN A 58 18.19 -10.79 -1.02
N ALA A 59 18.14 -12.00 -0.44
CA ALA A 59 17.44 -12.24 0.81
C ALA A 59 18.04 -11.43 1.97
N ALA A 60 19.37 -11.33 2.05
CA ALA A 60 20.05 -10.50 3.03
C ALA A 60 19.73 -9.01 2.85
N LYS A 61 19.67 -8.50 1.61
CA LYS A 61 19.24 -7.14 1.31
C LYS A 61 17.78 -6.89 1.71
N THR A 62 16.88 -7.83 1.45
CA THR A 62 15.48 -7.75 1.88
C THR A 62 15.38 -7.71 3.40
N ALA A 63 16.11 -8.57 4.11
CA ALA A 63 16.17 -8.55 5.57
C ALA A 63 16.71 -7.21 6.09
N ALA A 64 17.78 -6.70 5.49
CA ALA A 64 18.34 -5.39 5.82
C ALA A 64 17.35 -4.23 5.53
N ALA A 65 16.56 -4.32 4.47
CA ALA A 65 15.51 -3.35 4.15
C ALA A 65 14.38 -3.37 5.20
N ILE A 66 13.97 -4.55 5.66
CA ILE A 66 12.98 -4.72 6.74
C ILE A 66 13.52 -4.14 8.05
N ILE A 67 14.76 -4.51 8.43
CA ILE A 67 15.43 -3.98 9.62
C ILE A 67 15.55 -2.46 9.52
N GLY A 68 15.94 -1.93 8.36
CA GLY A 68 16.02 -0.50 8.10
C GLY A 68 14.67 0.21 8.23
N ALA A 69 13.60 -0.38 7.70
CA ALA A 69 12.25 0.15 7.85
C ALA A 69 11.84 0.23 9.33
N VAL A 70 12.00 -0.87 10.07
CA VAL A 70 11.67 -0.97 11.50
C VAL A 70 12.52 0.00 12.32
N ALA A 71 13.83 0.06 12.07
CA ALA A 71 14.72 1.00 12.73
C ALA A 71 14.28 2.45 12.50
N MET A 72 13.86 2.80 11.27
CA MET A 72 13.34 4.15 10.99
C MET A 72 12.05 4.46 11.74
N LEU A 73 11.15 3.48 11.95
CA LEU A 73 9.97 3.68 12.80
C LEU A 73 10.40 4.10 14.20
N PHE A 74 11.35 3.36 14.80
CA PHE A 74 11.87 3.67 16.13
C PHE A 74 12.60 5.00 16.18
N ILE A 75 13.49 5.30 15.22
CA ILE A 75 14.25 6.55 15.18
C ILE A 75 13.30 7.76 15.16
N ILE A 76 12.25 7.71 14.34
CA ILE A 76 11.27 8.80 14.24
C ILE A 76 10.39 8.86 15.49
N ALA A 77 9.97 7.70 16.04
CA ALA A 77 9.10 7.66 17.22
C ALA A 77 9.81 8.03 18.53
N TRP A 78 11.12 7.77 18.62
CA TRP A 78 11.92 7.94 19.83
C TRP A 78 11.83 9.33 20.48
N PRO A 79 12.02 10.45 19.75
CA PRO A 79 11.93 11.79 20.36
C PRO A 79 10.54 12.11 20.94
N PHE A 80 9.49 11.38 20.54
CA PHE A 80 8.11 11.60 20.98
C PHE A 80 7.67 10.64 22.10
N LYS A 81 8.56 9.75 22.57
CA LYS A 81 8.21 8.73 23.57
C LYS A 81 7.87 9.32 24.94
N GLY A 82 8.71 10.23 25.45
CA GLY A 82 8.62 10.67 26.85
C GLY A 82 8.59 9.48 27.82
N ASP A 83 7.63 9.47 28.75
CA ASP A 83 7.45 8.42 29.75
C ASP A 83 6.63 7.20 29.25
N GLN A 84 6.25 7.17 27.98
CA GLN A 84 5.44 6.07 27.43
C GLN A 84 6.25 4.78 27.24
N GLN A 85 5.56 3.65 27.11
CA GLN A 85 6.19 2.35 26.86
C GLN A 85 6.96 2.35 25.52
N PRO A 86 8.03 1.55 25.37
CA PRO A 86 8.85 1.55 24.15
C PRO A 86 8.09 1.27 22.84
N LEU A 87 6.96 0.59 22.89
CA LEU A 87 6.13 0.23 21.73
C LEU A 87 4.84 1.06 21.60
N TRP A 88 4.67 2.14 22.38
CA TRP A 88 3.45 2.95 22.41
C TRP A 88 3.00 3.47 21.04
N PHE A 89 3.96 3.71 20.13
CA PHE A 89 3.68 4.22 18.80
C PHE A 89 2.96 3.18 17.93
N LEU A 90 3.14 1.87 18.20
CA LEU A 90 2.39 0.81 17.51
C LEU A 90 0.91 0.87 17.91
N ASP A 91 0.62 1.07 19.19
CA ASP A 91 -0.75 1.24 19.67
C ASP A 91 -1.40 2.48 19.03
N LYS A 92 -0.64 3.57 18.84
CA LYS A 92 -1.12 4.74 18.09
C LYS A 92 -1.35 4.45 16.61
N LEU A 93 -0.46 3.72 15.95
CA LEU A 93 -0.62 3.36 14.54
C LEU A 93 -1.87 2.49 14.34
N ILE A 94 -2.06 1.48 15.18
CA ILE A 94 -3.21 0.56 15.13
C ILE A 94 -4.50 1.29 15.52
N GLY A 95 -4.48 2.03 16.63
CA GLY A 95 -5.64 2.80 17.10
C GLY A 95 -6.10 3.85 16.09
N THR A 96 -5.18 4.45 15.33
CA THR A 96 -5.55 5.37 14.24
C THR A 96 -6.23 4.64 13.09
N ALA A 97 -5.78 3.43 12.75
CA ALA A 97 -6.37 2.63 11.68
C ALA A 97 -7.79 2.12 12.01
N THR A 98 -8.10 1.90 13.29
CA THR A 98 -9.42 1.40 13.74
C THR A 98 -10.35 2.49 14.30
N SER A 99 -9.87 3.73 14.42
CA SER A 99 -10.61 4.85 15.05
C SER A 99 -11.93 5.21 14.35
N TYR A 100 -12.08 4.87 13.07
CA TYR A 100 -13.30 5.09 12.31
C TYR A 100 -14.03 3.78 12.08
N ASN A 101 -14.70 3.26 13.11
CA ASN A 101 -15.48 2.02 13.00
C ASN A 101 -16.79 2.22 12.22
N TYR A 102 -16.69 2.61 10.95
CA TYR A 102 -17.82 2.84 10.04
C TYR A 102 -17.61 2.09 8.72
N GLY A 103 -18.71 1.65 8.08
CA GLY A 103 -18.67 1.06 6.75
C GLY A 103 -18.05 2.03 5.73
N SER A 104 -18.53 3.27 5.73
CA SER A 104 -17.97 4.39 4.96
C SER A 104 -18.43 5.71 5.56
N VAL A 105 -17.71 6.77 5.27
CA VAL A 105 -18.13 8.13 5.62
C VAL A 105 -17.83 9.04 4.44
N GLU A 106 -18.88 9.43 3.72
CA GLU A 106 -18.82 10.35 2.58
C GLU A 106 -17.81 9.97 1.49
N ALA A 107 -17.38 8.70 1.44
CA ALA A 107 -16.37 8.25 0.50
C ALA A 107 -16.94 7.85 -0.88
N PHE A 108 -18.28 7.95 -1.07
CA PHE A 108 -18.99 7.53 -2.30
C PHE A 108 -18.58 6.15 -2.85
N ASN A 109 -18.09 5.27 -1.97
CA ASN A 109 -17.56 3.96 -2.32
C ASN A 109 -18.65 2.88 -2.26
N LEU A 110 -18.29 1.61 -2.55
CA LEU A 110 -19.23 0.50 -2.53
C LEU A 110 -19.96 0.35 -1.18
N MET A 111 -19.26 0.58 -0.07
CA MET A 111 -19.85 0.51 1.27
C MET A 111 -20.91 1.61 1.47
N ALA A 112 -20.66 2.83 0.98
CA ALA A 112 -21.64 3.90 0.98
C ALA A 112 -22.84 3.58 0.06
N LEU A 113 -22.58 3.02 -1.13
CA LEU A 113 -23.61 2.61 -2.10
C LEU A 113 -24.56 1.55 -1.52
N LEU A 114 -24.03 0.62 -0.73
CA LEU A 114 -24.81 -0.41 -0.04
C LEU A 114 -25.53 0.12 1.21
N GLY A 115 -25.50 1.44 1.45
CA GLY A 115 -26.17 2.10 2.56
C GLY A 115 -25.41 2.05 3.88
N GLY A 116 -24.09 1.83 3.84
CA GLY A 116 -23.17 1.80 4.98
C GLY A 116 -22.57 3.14 5.37
N ASN A 117 -23.01 4.23 4.74
CA ASN A 117 -22.54 5.58 5.06
C ASN A 117 -22.94 5.95 6.51
N TRP A 118 -21.98 6.35 7.34
CA TRP A 118 -22.13 6.61 8.78
C TRP A 118 -22.69 5.45 9.62
N LYS A 119 -22.77 4.23 9.07
CA LYS A 119 -23.16 3.04 9.83
C LYS A 119 -21.94 2.34 10.40
N ASN A 120 -22.05 1.83 11.62
CA ASN A 120 -20.97 1.08 12.24
C ASN A 120 -20.59 -0.12 11.37
N ALA A 121 -19.29 -0.42 11.23
CA ALA A 121 -18.85 -1.49 10.31
C ALA A 121 -19.31 -2.89 10.76
N ASP A 122 -19.64 -3.07 12.04
CA ASP A 122 -20.21 -4.30 12.59
C ASP A 122 -21.70 -4.46 12.28
N SER A 123 -22.34 -3.47 11.65
CA SER A 123 -23.74 -3.56 11.22
C SER A 123 -23.91 -4.63 10.14
N VAL A 124 -24.99 -5.41 10.24
CA VAL A 124 -25.31 -6.47 9.29
C VAL A 124 -25.81 -5.87 7.97
N LEU A 125 -25.20 -6.32 6.88
CA LEU A 125 -25.59 -6.14 5.50
C LEU A 125 -25.99 -7.51 4.92
N PHE A 126 -27.29 -7.74 4.79
CA PHE A 126 -27.87 -9.04 4.42
C PHE A 126 -27.46 -10.15 5.39
N ILE A 127 -26.37 -10.88 5.08
CA ILE A 127 -25.86 -12.05 5.82
C ILE A 127 -24.48 -11.75 6.45
N PHE A 128 -23.75 -10.76 5.95
CA PHE A 128 -22.40 -10.39 6.41
C PHE A 128 -22.40 -9.00 7.05
N THR A 129 -21.44 -8.68 7.91
CA THR A 129 -21.23 -7.28 8.33
C THR A 129 -20.49 -6.49 7.24
N TYR A 130 -20.57 -5.15 7.28
CA TYR A 130 -19.75 -4.31 6.39
C TYR A 130 -18.26 -4.58 6.56
N ALA A 131 -17.79 -4.81 7.79
CA ALA A 131 -16.41 -5.18 8.08
C ALA A 131 -16.03 -6.51 7.44
N GLN A 132 -16.90 -7.53 7.49
CA GLN A 132 -16.64 -8.82 6.85
C GLN A 132 -16.55 -8.71 5.33
N LEU A 133 -17.54 -8.07 4.69
CA LEU A 133 -17.53 -7.86 3.24
C LEU A 133 -16.32 -7.02 2.81
N GLY A 134 -16.07 -5.92 3.50
CA GLY A 134 -14.94 -5.03 3.21
C GLY A 134 -13.59 -5.73 3.38
N THR A 135 -13.43 -6.59 4.40
CA THR A 135 -12.19 -7.35 4.59
C THR A 135 -11.94 -8.31 3.43
N VAL A 136 -12.97 -9.02 2.97
CA VAL A 136 -12.86 -9.91 1.79
C VAL A 136 -12.45 -9.11 0.55
N LEU A 137 -13.11 -7.98 0.30
CA LEU A 137 -12.80 -7.15 -0.86
C LEU A 137 -11.41 -6.50 -0.79
N ILE A 138 -10.95 -6.10 0.40
CA ILE A 138 -9.57 -5.64 0.64
C ILE A 138 -8.57 -6.74 0.29
N ALA A 139 -8.80 -7.97 0.77
CA ALA A 139 -7.93 -9.10 0.48
C ALA A 139 -7.86 -9.40 -1.03
N LEU A 140 -9.02 -9.36 -1.73
CA LEU A 140 -9.08 -9.51 -3.18
C LEU A 140 -8.34 -8.37 -3.92
N SER A 141 -8.48 -7.13 -3.45
CA SER A 141 -7.79 -5.97 -4.03
C SER A 141 -6.27 -6.09 -3.90
N VAL A 142 -5.79 -6.52 -2.73
CA VAL A 142 -4.37 -6.80 -2.47
C VAL A 142 -3.89 -7.92 -3.39
N ALA A 143 -4.62 -9.03 -3.49
CA ALA A 143 -4.26 -10.14 -4.36
C ALA A 143 -4.20 -9.72 -5.84
N ALA A 144 -5.22 -9.00 -6.33
CA ALA A 144 -5.25 -8.47 -7.69
C ALA A 144 -4.06 -7.55 -7.97
N SER A 145 -3.75 -6.64 -7.05
CA SER A 145 -2.59 -5.75 -7.18
C SER A 145 -1.26 -6.51 -7.25
N ILE A 146 -1.09 -7.54 -6.42
CA ILE A 146 0.11 -8.38 -6.42
C ILE A 146 0.22 -9.15 -7.74
N LEU A 147 -0.88 -9.72 -8.24
CA LEU A 147 -0.92 -10.44 -9.52
C LEU A 147 -0.56 -9.52 -10.69
N MET A 148 -1.10 -8.30 -10.73
CA MET A 148 -0.75 -7.31 -11.74
C MET A 148 0.74 -6.97 -11.72
N TYR A 149 1.32 -6.78 -10.53
CA TYR A 149 2.76 -6.56 -10.40
C TYR A 149 3.56 -7.78 -10.88
N ILE A 150 3.17 -8.99 -10.47
CA ILE A 150 3.86 -10.23 -10.87
C ILE A 150 3.88 -10.37 -12.40
N LYS A 151 2.77 -10.08 -13.06
CA LYS A 151 2.62 -10.18 -14.52
C LYS A 151 3.35 -9.07 -15.28
N GLY A 152 3.46 -7.87 -14.71
CA GLY A 152 4.03 -6.69 -15.37
C GLY A 152 5.49 -6.36 -15.05
N ARG A 153 6.07 -6.89 -13.95
CA ARG A 153 7.39 -6.45 -13.42
C ARG A 153 8.57 -6.61 -14.36
N GLY A 154 8.49 -7.53 -15.33
CA GLY A 154 9.54 -7.74 -16.35
C GLY A 154 9.37 -6.88 -17.61
N ARG A 155 8.24 -6.19 -17.78
CA ARG A 155 7.88 -5.47 -19.01
C ARG A 155 8.10 -3.97 -18.90
N ASN A 156 7.76 -3.35 -17.76
CA ASN A 156 7.80 -1.90 -17.59
C ASN A 156 8.30 -1.50 -16.18
N ARG A 157 9.18 -0.49 -16.11
CA ARG A 157 9.67 0.07 -14.83
C ARG A 157 8.55 0.67 -13.98
N GLY A 158 7.53 1.28 -14.58
CA GLY A 158 6.38 1.87 -13.87
C GLY A 158 5.37 0.85 -13.29
N CYS A 159 5.58 -0.46 -13.45
CA CYS A 159 4.60 -1.47 -13.05
C CYS A 159 4.29 -1.45 -11.55
N LEU A 160 5.31 -1.27 -10.70
CA LEU A 160 5.11 -1.22 -9.25
C LEU A 160 4.28 0.00 -8.82
N ALA A 161 4.55 1.17 -9.42
CA ALA A 161 3.80 2.40 -9.18
C ALA A 161 2.33 2.26 -9.61
N LEU A 162 2.08 1.69 -10.80
CA LEU A 162 0.72 1.46 -11.31
C LEU A 162 -0.05 0.46 -10.45
N SER A 163 0.58 -0.66 -10.06
CA SER A 163 -0.05 -1.62 -9.15
C SER A 163 -0.35 -1.00 -7.79
N ALA A 164 0.55 -0.16 -7.25
CA ALA A 164 0.30 0.56 -5.99
C ALA A 164 -0.84 1.58 -6.14
N GLY A 165 -0.90 2.31 -7.26
CA GLY A 165 -1.99 3.22 -7.58
C GLY A 165 -3.34 2.52 -7.63
N TYR A 166 -3.42 1.40 -8.37
CA TYR A 166 -4.61 0.55 -8.38
C TYR A 166 -4.98 0.07 -6.99
N LEU A 167 -4.01 -0.41 -6.20
CA LEU A 167 -4.29 -0.92 -4.86
C LEU A 167 -4.96 0.15 -3.99
N ILE A 168 -4.45 1.38 -3.98
CA ILE A 168 -5.05 2.45 -3.18
C ILE A 168 -6.47 2.78 -3.67
N ILE A 169 -6.71 2.83 -4.98
CA ILE A 169 -8.06 3.04 -5.53
C ILE A 169 -8.99 1.88 -5.12
N ALA A 170 -8.58 0.64 -5.32
CA ALA A 170 -9.40 -0.53 -5.02
C ALA A 170 -9.73 -0.61 -3.53
N LEU A 171 -8.76 -0.30 -2.65
CA LEU A 171 -9.00 -0.22 -1.21
C LEU A 171 -9.97 0.91 -0.84
N PHE A 172 -9.94 2.05 -1.54
CA PHE A 172 -10.89 3.14 -1.35
C PHE A 172 -12.31 2.78 -1.79
N GLU A 173 -12.44 2.26 -3.01
CA GLU A 173 -13.71 1.90 -3.63
C GLU A 173 -14.39 0.71 -2.95
N LEU A 174 -13.61 -0.26 -2.48
CA LEU A 174 -14.14 -1.54 -2.00
C LEU A 174 -13.94 -1.78 -0.49
N GLY A 175 -13.07 -1.01 0.17
CA GLY A 175 -12.76 -1.19 1.59
C GLY A 175 -13.80 -0.58 2.53
N HIS A 176 -13.77 -1.04 3.78
CA HIS A 176 -14.45 -0.42 4.92
C HIS A 176 -13.47 0.51 5.67
N TYR A 177 -13.97 1.33 6.61
CA TYR A 177 -13.18 2.37 7.31
C TYR A 177 -12.63 3.49 6.42
N MET A 178 -13.28 3.73 5.28
CA MET A 178 -12.85 4.73 4.30
C MET A 178 -13.62 6.05 4.42
N HIS A 179 -12.89 7.13 4.15
CA HIS A 179 -13.37 8.52 4.10
C HIS A 179 -12.89 9.19 2.81
N GLU A 180 -13.51 10.30 2.42
CA GLU A 180 -13.22 11.08 1.21
C GLU A 180 -11.73 11.45 1.04
N ARG A 181 -11.00 11.62 2.14
CA ARG A 181 -9.56 11.98 2.16
C ARG A 181 -8.60 10.88 1.68
N TYR A 182 -9.07 9.64 1.49
CA TYR A 182 -8.24 8.50 1.11
C TYR A 182 -7.99 8.41 -0.42
N LEU A 183 -8.71 9.16 -1.25
CA LEU A 183 -8.53 9.16 -2.70
C LEU A 183 -7.32 10.00 -3.17
N VAL A 184 -7.00 11.09 -2.46
CA VAL A 184 -5.95 12.05 -2.85
C VAL A 184 -4.58 11.42 -3.09
N PRO A 185 -4.09 10.45 -2.28
CA PRO A 185 -2.82 9.78 -2.55
C PRO A 185 -2.78 8.92 -3.81
N ALA A 186 -3.92 8.38 -4.25
CA ALA A 186 -4.01 7.49 -5.40
C ALA A 186 -3.75 8.21 -6.71
N LEU A 187 -4.31 9.42 -6.85
CA LEU A 187 -4.14 10.28 -8.02
C LEU A 187 -2.66 10.56 -8.29
N LEU A 188 -1.87 10.86 -7.25
CA LEU A 188 -0.44 11.14 -7.39
C LEU A 188 0.38 9.91 -7.83
N LEU A 189 -0.03 8.69 -7.49
CA LEU A 189 0.69 7.47 -7.90
C LEU A 189 0.40 7.11 -9.35
N ILE A 190 -0.83 7.36 -9.81
CA ILE A 190 -1.25 7.09 -11.20
C ILE A 190 -0.71 8.16 -12.14
N LEU A 191 -0.59 9.40 -11.67
CA LEU A 191 0.04 10.51 -12.40
C LEU A 191 1.57 10.44 -12.41
N ASP A 192 2.21 9.41 -11.84
CA ASP A 192 3.66 9.23 -11.97
C ASP A 192 4.02 9.08 -13.45
N ASP A 193 4.63 10.13 -13.98
CA ASP A 193 4.99 10.31 -15.37
C ASP A 193 5.86 9.17 -15.90
N ARG A 194 6.58 8.44 -15.04
CA ARG A 194 7.38 7.27 -15.47
C ARG A 194 6.54 6.10 -16.03
N GLY A 195 5.26 6.01 -15.67
CA GLY A 195 4.31 5.09 -16.31
C GLY A 195 3.72 5.62 -17.62
N LEU A 196 3.73 6.94 -17.79
CA LEU A 196 3.05 7.68 -18.86
C LEU A 196 4.00 8.04 -20.02
N HIS A 197 5.24 8.43 -19.72
CA HIS A 197 6.24 8.88 -20.68
C HIS A 197 6.75 7.79 -21.63
N ASN A 198 6.50 6.51 -21.32
CA ASN A 198 6.82 5.40 -22.22
C ASN A 198 5.61 4.92 -23.05
N LYS A 199 4.43 5.55 -22.90
CA LYS A 199 3.18 5.05 -23.51
C LYS A 199 2.14 6.11 -23.89
N PHE A 200 2.47 7.40 -23.93
CA PHE A 200 1.63 8.41 -24.60
C PHE A 200 1.63 8.32 -26.14
N GLY A 201 1.80 7.10 -26.68
CA GLY A 201 1.41 6.68 -28.02
C GLY A 201 0.24 5.69 -28.02
N GLY A 202 -0.51 5.55 -26.93
CA GLY A 202 -1.73 4.73 -26.91
C GLY A 202 -2.28 4.51 -25.51
N VAL A 203 -3.53 4.92 -25.31
CA VAL A 203 -4.39 4.58 -24.16
C VAL A 203 -4.31 3.09 -23.90
N CYS A 204 -3.56 2.67 -22.87
CA CYS A 204 -3.34 1.24 -22.62
C CYS A 204 -2.88 1.01 -21.17
N ILE A 205 -3.60 1.63 -20.22
CA ILE A 205 -3.37 1.49 -18.77
C ILE A 205 -3.82 0.10 -18.28
N PHE A 206 -4.70 -0.59 -19.00
CA PHE A 206 -5.29 -1.87 -18.58
C PHE A 206 -4.97 -3.08 -19.45
N GLU A 207 -4.70 -2.91 -20.75
CA GLU A 207 -4.60 -4.06 -21.68
C GLU A 207 -3.35 -4.92 -21.49
N HIS A 208 -2.21 -4.34 -21.14
CA HIS A 208 -0.93 -5.09 -21.11
C HIS A 208 -0.53 -5.70 -19.76
N CYS A 209 -1.22 -5.34 -18.67
CA CYS A 209 -1.01 -5.96 -17.35
C CYS A 209 -2.08 -7.00 -17.00
N VAL A 210 -3.26 -6.96 -17.63
CA VAL A 210 -4.37 -7.88 -17.32
C VAL A 210 -4.46 -9.04 -18.31
N LEU A 211 -4.03 -8.87 -19.57
CA LEU A 211 -3.93 -9.93 -20.60
C LEU A 211 -2.51 -10.48 -20.76
#